data_AF-A0A3G6TD60-F1
#
_entry.id   AF-A0A3G6TD60-F1
#
_cell.length_a   1.000
_cell.length_b   1.000
_cell.length_c   1.000
_cell.angle_alpha   90.00
_cell.angle_beta   90.00
_cell.angle_gamma   90.00
#
_symmetry.space_group_name_H-M   'P 1'
#
loop_
_entity.id
_entity.type
_entity.pdbx_description
1 polymer ?
#
loop_
_entity_poly.entity_id
_entity_poly.type
_entity_poly.pdbx_seq_one_letter_code
_entity_poly.pdbx_strand_id
1 'polypeptide(L)'
;MWKKSYSVFTKEVTKEQLWKLTTDINHWKDWDDAVEYSNLLGAFKEGSFFILKPKGGPKVKIKLIEVIPFLKFTDLTSFPLAKMYGEHIYEETEDGLKITITMTVKGLLSKLWIKLVANDIVKHLPADIANQIKNAKKL
;
A
#
# COMPACT_ATOMS: atom_id res chain seq x y z
N MET A 1 -6.64 19.18 -3.53
CA MET A 1 -6.35 17.73 -3.61
C MET A 1 -4.84 17.58 -3.55
N TRP A 2 -4.31 16.80 -2.62
CA TRP A 2 -2.87 16.51 -2.55
C TRP A 2 -2.62 15.12 -3.13
N LYS A 3 -1.56 14.97 -3.94
CA LYS A 3 -1.20 13.73 -4.62
C LYS A 3 0.32 13.63 -4.73
N LYS A 4 0.89 12.48 -4.41
CA LYS A 4 2.30 12.14 -4.63
C LYS A 4 2.40 10.72 -5.14
N SER A 5 3.34 10.49 -6.05
CA SER A 5 3.59 9.19 -6.67
C SER A 5 5.07 8.88 -6.57
N TYR A 6 5.40 7.61 -6.36
CA TYR A 6 6.74 7.09 -6.49
C TYR A 6 6.69 5.83 -7.35
N SER A 7 7.65 5.70 -8.27
CA SER A 7 7.74 4.59 -9.20
C SER A 7 9.16 4.06 -9.24
N VAL A 8 9.31 2.74 -9.37
CA VAL A 8 10.59 2.05 -9.56
C VAL A 8 10.44 0.93 -10.57
N PHE A 9 11.52 0.63 -11.29
CA PHE A 9 11.63 -0.54 -12.16
C PHE A 9 12.48 -1.60 -11.48
N THR A 10 12.07 -2.86 -11.56
CA THR A 10 12.85 -3.99 -11.06
C THR A 10 12.73 -5.20 -11.98
N LYS A 11 13.83 -5.91 -12.19
CA LYS A 11 13.86 -7.23 -12.84
C LYS A 11 13.99 -8.37 -11.83
N GLU A 12 13.94 -8.04 -10.54
CA GLU A 12 14.31 -8.98 -9.47
C GLU A 12 13.12 -9.81 -8.98
N VAL A 13 11.89 -9.39 -9.27
CA VAL A 13 10.64 -10.08 -8.90
C VAL A 13 9.64 -10.03 -10.05
N THR A 14 8.78 -11.03 -10.13
CA THR A 14 7.62 -11.02 -11.04
C THR A 14 6.43 -10.30 -10.41
N LYS A 15 5.44 -9.91 -11.23
CA LYS A 15 4.19 -9.32 -10.73
C LYS A 15 3.44 -10.30 -9.83
N GLU A 16 3.51 -11.61 -10.10
CA GLU A 16 2.84 -12.65 -9.32
C GLU A 16 3.46 -12.77 -7.92
N GLN A 17 4.79 -12.74 -7.82
CA GLN A 17 5.49 -12.77 -6.53
C GLN A 17 5.13 -11.54 -5.69
N LEU A 18 5.17 -10.35 -6.30
CA LEU A 18 4.84 -9.11 -5.62
C LEU A 18 3.37 -9.08 -5.21
N TRP A 19 2.46 -9.49 -6.11
CA TRP A 19 1.03 -9.58 -5.84
C TRP A 19 0.73 -10.55 -4.70
N LYS A 20 1.36 -11.72 -4.69
CA LYS A 20 1.21 -12.71 -3.61
C LYS A 20 1.65 -12.12 -2.27
N LEU A 21 2.80 -11.43 -2.22
CA LEU A 21 3.28 -10.78 -1.00
C LEU A 21 2.32 -9.69 -0.50
N THR A 22 1.88 -8.79 -1.39
CA THR A 22 1.11 -7.61 -1.00
C THR A 22 -0.35 -7.94 -0.70
N THR A 23 -0.93 -8.96 -1.34
CA THR A 23 -2.31 -9.38 -1.06
C THR A 23 -2.45 -10.31 0.14
N ASP A 24 -1.36 -10.93 0.60
CA ASP A 24 -1.33 -11.74 1.82
C ASP A 24 -1.19 -10.88 3.09
N ILE A 25 -2.22 -10.06 3.33
CA ILE A 25 -2.25 -9.08 4.42
C ILE A 25 -2.02 -9.73 5.79
N ASN A 26 -2.50 -10.96 6.00
CA ASN A 26 -2.42 -11.62 7.31
C ASN A 26 -0.97 -11.90 7.74
N HIS A 27 -0.05 -12.00 6.79
CA HIS A 27 1.36 -12.28 7.01
C HIS A 27 2.27 -11.06 6.83
N TRP A 28 1.72 -9.84 6.69
CA TRP A 28 2.54 -8.62 6.58
C TRP A 28 3.49 -8.44 7.77
N LYS A 29 3.03 -8.74 8.99
CA LYS A 29 3.87 -8.67 10.21
C LYS A 29 5.12 -9.59 10.18
N ASP A 30 5.13 -10.59 9.30
CA ASP A 30 6.19 -11.60 9.26
C ASP A 30 7.39 -11.12 8.40
N TRP A 31 7.20 -10.09 7.57
CA TRP A 31 8.23 -9.57 6.67
C TRP A 31 8.36 -8.04 6.65
N ASP A 32 7.33 -7.31 7.09
CA ASP A 32 7.38 -5.86 7.25
C ASP A 32 7.56 -5.48 8.72
N ASP A 33 8.78 -5.07 9.06
CA ASP A 33 9.12 -4.60 10.39
C ASP A 33 8.35 -3.34 10.82
N ALA A 34 7.72 -2.60 9.90
CA ALA A 34 6.85 -1.48 10.26
C ALA A 34 5.46 -1.94 10.73
N VAL A 35 5.06 -3.19 10.48
CA VAL A 35 3.74 -3.73 10.82
C VAL A 35 3.78 -4.46 12.15
N GLU A 36 2.93 -4.04 13.08
CA GLU A 36 2.74 -4.73 14.37
C GLU A 36 1.61 -5.76 14.29
N TYR A 37 0.54 -5.45 13.54
CA TYR A 37 -0.59 -6.34 13.33
C TYR A 37 -1.28 -6.04 12.00
N SER A 38 -1.70 -7.08 11.30
CA SER A 38 -2.48 -6.98 10.08
C SER A 38 -3.48 -8.12 10.01
N ASN A 39 -4.69 -7.84 9.51
CA ASN A 39 -5.73 -8.86 9.36
C ASN A 39 -6.73 -8.47 8.27
N LEU A 40 -6.83 -9.31 7.24
CA LEU A 40 -7.82 -9.19 6.18
C LEU A 40 -9.19 -9.69 6.66
N LEU A 41 -10.21 -8.87 6.45
CA LEU A 41 -11.59 -9.20 6.79
C LEU A 41 -12.30 -9.75 5.55
N GLY A 42 -12.08 -11.03 5.28
CA GLY A 42 -12.65 -11.76 4.13
C GLY A 42 -11.63 -12.05 3.05
N ALA A 43 -12.04 -11.96 1.78
CA ALA A 43 -11.16 -12.15 0.63
C ALA A 43 -10.51 -10.83 0.21
N PHE A 44 -9.34 -10.89 -0.46
CA PHE A 44 -8.72 -9.71 -1.05
C PHE A 44 -9.48 -9.33 -2.33
N LYS A 45 -10.56 -8.57 -2.17
CA LYS A 45 -11.42 -8.11 -3.26
C LYS A 45 -12.05 -6.76 -2.93
N GLU A 46 -12.49 -6.05 -3.97
CA GLU A 46 -13.20 -4.79 -3.82
C GLU A 46 -14.38 -4.90 -2.82
N GLY A 47 -14.54 -3.87 -2.00
CA GLY A 47 -15.54 -3.78 -0.95
C GLY A 47 -15.10 -4.39 0.39
N SER A 48 -14.05 -5.22 0.39
CA SER A 48 -13.52 -5.83 1.61
C SER A 48 -12.73 -4.85 2.44
N PHE A 49 -12.42 -5.23 3.68
CA PHE A 49 -11.67 -4.41 4.62
C PHE A 49 -10.49 -5.18 5.17
N PHE A 50 -9.49 -4.47 5.65
CA PHE A 50 -8.46 -5.03 6.50
C PHE A 50 -8.15 -4.10 7.66
N ILE A 51 -7.59 -4.65 8.72
CA ILE A 51 -7.10 -3.91 9.87
C ILE A 51 -5.59 -3.88 9.77
N LEU A 52 -5.01 -2.69 9.86
CA LEU A 52 -3.57 -2.48 9.91
C LEU A 52 -3.22 -1.76 11.22
N LYS A 53 -2.20 -2.24 11.92
CA LYS A 53 -1.56 -1.55 13.04
C LYS A 53 -0.07 -1.40 12.69
N PRO A 54 0.40 -0.20 12.35
CA PRO A 54 1.82 0.05 12.26
C PRO A 54 2.43 0.14 13.67
N LYS A 55 3.72 -0.16 13.80
CA LYS A 55 4.46 0.06 15.05
C LYS A 55 4.41 1.54 15.43
N GLY A 56 4.03 1.83 16.67
CA GLY A 56 3.92 3.21 17.17
C GLY A 56 2.68 3.98 16.68
N GLY A 57 1.78 3.35 15.91
CA GLY A 57 0.53 3.97 15.45
C GLY A 57 -0.74 3.22 15.90
N PRO A 58 -1.92 3.83 15.69
CA PRO A 58 -3.19 3.22 16.05
C PRO A 58 -3.59 2.10 15.09
N LYS A 59 -4.53 1.26 15.51
CA LYS A 59 -5.22 0.34 14.59
C LYS A 59 -6.09 1.16 13.62
N VAL A 60 -5.92 0.92 12.33
CA VAL A 60 -6.67 1.57 11.25
C VAL A 60 -7.44 0.51 10.48
N LYS A 61 -8.73 0.76 10.23
CA LYS A 61 -9.55 -0.06 9.35
C LYS A 61 -9.53 0.55 7.95
N ILE A 62 -9.03 -0.19 6.99
CA ILE A 62 -8.79 0.25 5.61
C ILE A 62 -9.72 -0.54 4.69
N LYS A 63 -10.30 0.14 3.69
CA LYS A 63 -11.21 -0.46 2.70
C LYS A 63 -10.49 -0.68 1.38
N LEU A 64 -10.63 -1.86 0.78
CA LEU A 64 -10.26 -2.08 -0.62
C LEU A 64 -11.39 -1.54 -1.51
N ILE A 65 -11.09 -0.54 -2.33
CA ILE A 65 -12.09 0.13 -3.18
C ILE A 65 -11.97 -0.23 -4.65
N GLU A 66 -10.88 -0.88 -5.05
CA GLU A 66 -10.65 -1.37 -6.39
C GLU A 66 -9.60 -2.48 -6.32
N VAL A 67 -9.84 -3.60 -6.97
CA VAL A 67 -8.87 -4.72 -7.05
C VAL A 67 -8.95 -5.32 -8.44
N ILE A 68 -7.85 -5.20 -9.19
CA ILE A 68 -7.64 -5.84 -10.49
C ILE A 68 -6.45 -6.78 -10.32
N PRO A 69 -6.66 -8.11 -10.26
CA PRO A 69 -5.61 -9.09 -10.02
C PRO A 69 -4.37 -8.87 -10.88
N PHE A 70 -3.19 -8.93 -10.24
CA PHE A 70 -1.87 -8.78 -10.85
C PHE A 70 -1.57 -7.43 -11.52
N LEU A 71 -2.50 -6.47 -11.45
CA LEU A 71 -2.36 -5.17 -12.11
C LEU A 71 -2.43 -4.03 -11.11
N LYS A 72 -3.47 -4.01 -10.27
CA LYS A 72 -3.77 -2.83 -9.45
C LYS A 72 -4.61 -3.18 -8.23
N PHE A 73 -4.36 -2.50 -7.12
CA PHE A 73 -5.38 -2.32 -6.10
C PHE A 73 -5.34 -0.90 -5.54
N THR A 74 -6.51 -0.44 -5.08
CA THR A 74 -6.64 0.85 -4.41
C THR A 74 -7.26 0.63 -3.04
N ASP A 75 -6.58 1.09 -2.00
CA ASP A 75 -7.10 1.11 -0.64
C ASP A 75 -7.53 2.53 -0.23
N LEU A 76 -8.46 2.59 0.73
CA LEU A 76 -9.05 3.82 1.24
C LEU A 76 -8.99 3.82 2.76
N THR A 77 -8.24 4.77 3.29
CA THR A 77 -8.24 5.15 4.70
C THR A 77 -9.13 6.35 4.92
N SER A 78 -10.04 6.26 5.91
CA SER A 78 -10.93 7.36 6.28
C SER A 78 -10.44 8.05 7.54
N PHE A 79 -10.32 9.37 7.47
CA PHE A 79 -9.94 10.25 8.58
C PHE A 79 -11.10 11.19 8.93
N PRO A 80 -11.13 11.80 10.12
CA PRO A 80 -12.01 12.92 10.41
C PRO A 80 -11.94 14.00 9.32
N LEU A 81 -13.06 14.19 8.62
CA LEU A 81 -13.23 15.16 7.53
C LEU A 81 -12.23 15.05 6.36
N ALA A 82 -11.59 13.88 6.18
CA ALA A 82 -10.69 13.62 5.06
C ALA A 82 -10.62 12.12 4.68
N LYS A 83 -10.12 11.85 3.49
CA LYS A 83 -9.90 10.50 2.96
C LYS A 83 -8.52 10.45 2.32
N MET A 84 -7.84 9.32 2.50
CA MET A 84 -6.57 9.02 1.84
C MET A 84 -6.72 7.74 1.03
N TYR A 85 -6.19 7.78 -0.19
CA TYR A 85 -6.23 6.71 -1.16
C TYR A 85 -4.80 6.26 -1.42
N GLY A 86 -4.54 4.97 -1.24
CA GLY A 86 -3.32 4.31 -1.67
C GLY A 86 -3.58 3.51 -2.93
N GLU A 87 -3.02 3.96 -4.05
CA GLU A 87 -3.12 3.27 -5.34
C GLU A 87 -1.80 2.57 -5.62
N HIS A 88 -1.86 1.25 -5.82
CA HIS A 88 -0.72 0.38 -6.11
C HIS A 88 -0.91 -0.21 -7.49
N ILE A 89 0.03 0.02 -8.40
CA ILE A 89 -0.02 -0.42 -9.80
C ILE A 89 1.26 -1.19 -10.13
N TYR A 90 1.10 -2.32 -10.82
CA TYR A 90 2.17 -3.20 -11.27
C TYR A 90 2.06 -3.39 -12.80
N GLU A 91 3.05 -2.88 -13.54
CA GLU A 91 3.05 -2.89 -15.01
C GLU A 91 4.29 -3.64 -15.50
N GLU A 92 4.12 -4.63 -16.36
CA GLU A 92 5.25 -5.26 -17.05
C GLU A 92 5.71 -4.36 -18.20
N THR A 93 7.00 -4.07 -18.24
CA THR A 93 7.65 -3.29 -19.30
C THR A 93 8.90 -4.01 -19.81
N GLU A 94 9.48 -3.54 -20.92
CA GLU A 94 10.75 -4.05 -21.45
C GLU A 94 11.91 -3.92 -20.44
N ASP A 95 11.83 -2.93 -19.55
CA ASP A 95 12.80 -2.64 -18.49
C ASP A 95 12.55 -3.45 -17.20
N GLY A 96 11.50 -4.29 -17.16
CA GLY A 96 11.13 -5.12 -16.03
C GLY A 96 9.75 -4.77 -15.46
N LEU A 97 9.49 -5.17 -14.21
CA LEU A 97 8.28 -4.79 -13.50
C LEU A 97 8.39 -3.35 -13.01
N LYS A 98 7.49 -2.49 -13.47
CA LYS A 98 7.31 -1.14 -12.96
C LYS A 98 6.28 -1.17 -11.83
N ILE A 99 6.71 -0.76 -10.65
CA ILE A 99 5.88 -0.64 -9.45
C ILE A 99 5.61 0.84 -9.23
N THR A 100 4.34 1.22 -9.14
CA THR A 100 3.93 2.60 -8.86
C THR A 100 3.01 2.64 -7.66
N ILE A 101 3.37 3.42 -6.66
CA ILE A 101 2.53 3.70 -5.50
C ILE A 101 2.18 5.19 -5.48
N THR A 102 0.89 5.48 -5.47
CA THR A 102 0.33 6.83 -5.47
C THR A 102 -0.51 7.07 -4.23
N MET A 103 -0.14 8.08 -3.46
CA MET A 103 -0.90 8.53 -2.28
C MET A 103 -1.68 9.80 -2.62
N THR A 104 -2.99 9.77 -2.40
CA THR A 104 -3.88 10.93 -2.63
C THR A 104 -4.67 11.25 -1.37
N VAL A 105 -4.67 12.52 -0.94
CA VAL A 105 -5.48 12.99 0.21
C VAL A 105 -6.48 14.05 -0.24
N LYS A 106 -7.74 13.87 0.16
CA LYS A 106 -8.89 14.75 -0.17
C LYS A 106 -9.74 15.01 1.09
N GLY A 107 -10.37 16.19 1.14
CA GLY A 107 -11.30 16.57 2.22
C GLY A 107 -10.95 17.89 2.90
N LEU A 108 -11.85 18.35 3.77
CA LEU A 108 -11.78 19.65 4.45
C LEU A 108 -10.54 19.75 5.34
N LEU A 109 -10.21 18.69 6.08
CA LEU A 109 -9.01 18.63 6.94
C LEU A 109 -7.79 18.01 6.26
N SER A 110 -7.76 17.95 4.92
CA SER A 110 -6.65 17.32 4.19
C SER A 110 -5.27 17.87 4.59
N LYS A 111 -5.10 19.18 4.76
CA LYS A 111 -3.81 19.79 5.16
C LYS A 111 -3.28 19.26 6.49
N LEU A 112 -4.17 19.01 7.46
CA LEU A 112 -3.81 18.45 8.77
C LEU A 112 -3.28 17.01 8.60
N TRP A 113 -4.04 16.16 7.92
CA TRP A 113 -3.68 14.75 7.71
C TRP A 113 -2.46 14.56 6.80
N ILE A 114 -2.24 15.48 5.85
CA ILE A 114 -1.02 15.49 5.03
C ILE A 114 0.21 15.71 5.93
N LYS A 115 0.15 16.68 6.84
CA LYS A 115 1.27 16.99 7.75
C LYS A 115 1.52 15.88 8.76
N LEU A 116 0.46 15.29 9.32
CA LEU A 116 0.56 14.29 10.38
C LEU A 116 0.89 12.88 9.87
N VAL A 117 0.40 12.50 8.68
CA VAL A 117 0.42 11.11 8.21
C VAL A 117 1.00 11.01 6.79
N ALA A 118 0.39 11.66 5.80
CA ALA A 118 0.67 11.34 4.40
C ALA A 118 2.10 11.70 3.95
N ASN A 119 2.69 12.78 4.48
CA ASN A 119 4.08 13.13 4.18
C ASN A 119 5.06 12.08 4.70
N ASP A 120 4.80 11.49 5.86
CA ASP A 120 5.66 10.45 6.43
C ASP A 120 5.58 9.15 5.63
N ILE A 121 4.36 8.74 5.24
CA ILE A 121 4.15 7.60 4.34
C ILE A 121 4.93 7.79 3.03
N VAL A 122 4.74 8.93 2.36
CA VAL A 122 5.41 9.20 1.06
C VAL A 122 6.93 9.26 1.18
N LYS A 123 7.45 9.77 2.30
CA LYS A 123 8.90 9.79 2.56
C LYS A 123 9.48 8.39 2.66
N HIS A 124 8.73 7.43 3.18
CA HIS A 124 9.18 6.05 3.37
C HIS A 124 8.87 5.10 2.19
N LEU A 125 8.08 5.53 1.20
CA LEU A 125 7.74 4.71 0.01
C LEU A 125 8.95 4.05 -0.68
N PRO A 126 10.10 4.72 -0.90
CA PRO A 126 11.25 4.06 -1.51
C PRO A 126 11.77 2.87 -0.69
N ALA A 127 11.81 3.01 0.64
CA ALA A 127 12.26 1.95 1.53
C ALA A 127 11.23 0.82 1.65
N ASP A 128 9.95 1.17 1.70
CA ASP A 128 8.83 0.22 1.73
C ASP A 128 8.81 -0.66 0.46
N ILE A 129 8.88 -0.05 -0.73
CA ILE A 129 8.92 -0.81 -1.99
C ILE A 129 10.19 -1.68 -2.09
N ALA A 130 11.35 -1.18 -1.65
CA ALA A 130 12.55 -1.99 -1.60
C ALA A 130 12.40 -3.20 -0.66
N ASN A 131 11.71 -3.04 0.48
CA ASN A 131 11.41 -4.13 1.41
C ASN A 131 10.42 -5.14 0.81
N GLN A 132 9.40 -4.67 0.09
CA GLN A 132 8.46 -5.52 -0.64
C GLN A 132 9.19 -6.34 -1.71
N ILE A 133 10.01 -5.72 -2.55
CA ILE A 133 10.82 -6.41 -3.56
C ILE A 133 11.70 -7.46 -2.89
N LYS A 134 12.43 -7.11 -1.82
CA LYS A 134 13.32 -8.02 -1.09
C LYS A 134 12.60 -9.27 -0.58
N ASN A 135 11.37 -9.13 -0.08
CA ASN A 135 10.63 -10.25 0.48
C ASN A 135 9.83 -11.03 -0.58
N ALA A 136 9.36 -10.37 -1.63
CA ALA A 136 8.70 -11.03 -2.76
C ALA A 136 9.64 -11.97 -3.51
N LYS A 137 10.95 -11.67 -3.58
CA LYS A 137 11.97 -12.58 -4.16
C LYS A 137 12.02 -13.97 -3.53
N LYS A 138 11.56 -14.09 -2.29
CA LYS A 138 11.61 -15.34 -1.52
C LYS A 138 10.40 -16.25 -1.78
N LEU A 139 9.43 -15.78 -2.56
CA LEU A 139 8.14 -16.44 -2.81
C LEU A 139 8.08 -17.25 -4.09
#